data_AF-A0AAW0W335-F1
#
_entry.id   AF-A0AAW0W335-F1
#
_cell.length_a   1.000
_cell.length_b   1.000
_cell.length_c   1.000
_cell.angle_alpha   90.00
_cell.angle_beta   90.00
_cell.angle_gamma   90.00
#
_symmetry.space_group_name_H-M   'P 1'
#
loop_
_entity.id
_entity.type
_entity.pdbx_description
1 polymer ?
#
loop_
_entity_poly.entity_id
_entity_poly.type
_entity_poly.pdbx_seq_one_letter_code
_entity_poly.pdbx_strand_id
1 'polypeptide(L)'
;MFNPDHTSLFHDRNPTPDDSLNIVWEAARPDNLHYLSLTLTPTMKADYRHMVRAFWESLPLKQNLLLHSEKFKLSEAKAELEEMKEDLDHEMQFQMENEPKKSTARNEL
;
A
#
# COMPACT_ATOMS: atom_id res chain seq x y z
N MET A 1 -42.41 -4.30 -37.30
CA MET A 1 -42.70 -5.00 -36.03
C MET A 1 -41.37 -5.31 -35.38
N PHE A 2 -40.98 -4.52 -34.38
CA PHE A 2 -39.78 -4.72 -33.57
C PHE A 2 -40.27 -5.28 -32.22
N ASN A 3 -39.79 -6.45 -31.80
CA ASN A 3 -40.08 -6.98 -30.47
C ASN A 3 -39.28 -6.18 -29.42
N PRO A 4 -39.91 -5.52 -28.44
CA PRO A 4 -39.21 -4.61 -27.52
C PRO A 4 -38.61 -5.29 -26.28
N ASP A 5 -38.73 -6.61 -26.12
CA ASP A 5 -38.54 -7.29 -24.82
C ASP A 5 -37.08 -7.62 -24.41
N HIS A 6 -36.08 -6.86 -24.86
CA HIS A 6 -34.68 -7.08 -24.44
C HIS A 6 -33.99 -5.87 -23.78
N THR A 7 -34.71 -4.80 -23.45
CA THR A 7 -34.12 -3.56 -22.91
C THR A 7 -34.55 -3.21 -21.48
N SER A 8 -34.72 -4.18 -20.61
CA SER A 8 -34.90 -3.93 -19.16
C SER A 8 -33.98 -4.80 -18.31
N LEU A 9 -32.67 -4.53 -18.29
CA LEU A 9 -31.73 -5.24 -17.40
C LEU A 9 -30.56 -4.37 -16.88
N PHE A 10 -30.75 -3.05 -16.76
CA PHE A 10 -29.81 -2.20 -16.02
C PHE A 10 -30.52 -1.38 -14.94
N HIS A 11 -31.55 -1.96 -14.30
CA HIS A 11 -32.35 -1.21 -13.35
C HIS A 11 -31.67 -0.96 -12.02
N ASP A 12 -30.63 -1.72 -11.66
CA ASP A 12 -29.85 -1.42 -10.47
C ASP A 12 -28.36 -1.56 -10.76
N ARG A 13 -27.56 -0.57 -10.35
CA ARG A 13 -26.09 -0.67 -10.28
C ARG A 13 -25.63 -1.69 -9.21
N ASN A 14 -26.49 -2.62 -8.85
CA ASN A 14 -26.27 -3.69 -7.93
C ASN A 14 -26.18 -4.98 -8.74
N PRO A 15 -24.99 -5.57 -8.87
CA PRO A 15 -24.84 -6.81 -9.61
C PRO A 15 -25.31 -8.04 -8.81
N THR A 16 -25.86 -7.82 -7.61
CA THR A 16 -26.56 -8.86 -6.84
C THR A 16 -27.74 -9.38 -7.67
N PRO A 17 -27.73 -10.66 -8.09
CA PRO A 17 -28.88 -11.26 -8.76
C PRO A 17 -30.10 -11.25 -7.81
N ASP A 18 -31.30 -11.49 -8.35
CA ASP A 18 -32.51 -11.63 -7.54
C ASP A 18 -32.34 -12.70 -6.43
N ASP A 19 -33.30 -12.75 -5.50
CA ASP A 19 -33.28 -13.66 -4.33
C ASP A 19 -33.10 -15.16 -4.68
N SER A 20 -33.07 -15.53 -5.97
CA SER A 20 -32.82 -16.89 -6.47
C SER A 20 -31.50 -17.50 -5.99
N LEU A 21 -30.49 -16.67 -5.75
CA LEU A 21 -29.13 -17.13 -5.43
C LEU A 21 -28.78 -16.97 -3.95
N ASN A 22 -29.63 -16.33 -3.12
CA ASN A 22 -29.38 -16.06 -1.70
C ASN A 22 -27.97 -15.50 -1.40
N ILE A 23 -27.40 -14.73 -2.34
CA ILE A 23 -26.04 -14.19 -2.27
C ILE A 23 -26.11 -12.69 -2.48
N VAL A 24 -25.46 -11.94 -1.61
CA VAL A 24 -25.32 -10.49 -1.73
C VAL A 24 -23.92 -10.18 -2.27
N TRP A 25 -23.83 -9.44 -3.38
CA TRP A 25 -22.54 -9.00 -3.89
C TRP A 25 -22.12 -7.72 -3.19
N GLU A 26 -21.26 -7.86 -2.20
CA GLU A 26 -20.78 -6.72 -1.41
C GLU A 26 -19.85 -5.81 -2.22
N ALA A 27 -20.03 -4.49 -2.08
CA ALA A 27 -19.15 -3.52 -2.69
C ALA A 27 -17.73 -3.60 -2.09
N ALA A 28 -16.72 -3.54 -2.96
CA ALA A 28 -15.33 -3.54 -2.54
C ALA A 28 -15.00 -2.28 -1.73
N ARG A 29 -14.32 -2.45 -0.59
CA ARG A 29 -13.81 -1.35 0.23
C ARG A 29 -12.27 -1.36 0.23
N PRO A 30 -11.60 -0.19 0.36
CA PRO A 30 -10.14 -0.12 0.34
C PRO A 30 -9.45 -0.96 1.43
N ASP A 31 -10.11 -1.07 2.59
CA ASP A 31 -9.66 -1.81 3.78
C ASP A 31 -10.12 -3.27 3.80
N ASN A 32 -11.12 -3.61 2.99
CA ASN A 32 -11.77 -4.92 3.02
C ASN A 32 -12.19 -5.37 1.62
N LEU A 33 -11.23 -5.97 0.91
CA LEU A 33 -11.46 -6.50 -0.43
C LEU A 33 -12.05 -7.90 -0.35
N HIS A 34 -13.28 -8.05 -0.83
CA HIS A 34 -13.93 -9.32 -1.07
C HIS A 34 -14.19 -9.51 -2.56
N TYR A 35 -14.24 -10.76 -3.01
CA TYR A 35 -14.60 -11.12 -4.37
C TYR A 35 -15.67 -12.19 -4.38
N LEU A 36 -16.53 -12.17 -5.41
CA LEU A 36 -17.50 -13.22 -5.64
C LEU A 36 -16.80 -14.45 -6.25
N SER A 37 -16.80 -15.56 -5.53
CA SER A 37 -16.27 -16.83 -5.99
C SER A 37 -17.31 -17.55 -6.83
N LEU A 38 -17.12 -17.57 -8.16
CA LEU A 38 -18.01 -18.27 -9.10
C LEU A 38 -17.73 -19.79 -9.09
N THR A 39 -18.32 -20.49 -8.13
CA THR A 39 -18.34 -21.96 -8.08
C THR A 39 -19.78 -22.47 -8.11
N LEU A 40 -20.00 -23.79 -8.05
CA LEU A 40 -21.35 -24.36 -7.97
C LEU A 40 -22.17 -23.81 -6.79
N THR A 41 -21.50 -23.32 -5.75
CA THR A 41 -22.09 -22.54 -4.66
C THR A 41 -21.40 -21.18 -4.60
N PRO A 42 -21.92 -20.15 -5.27
CA PRO A 42 -21.25 -18.86 -5.29
C PRO A 42 -21.24 -18.24 -3.90
N THR A 43 -20.12 -17.63 -3.52
CA THR A 43 -19.91 -17.08 -2.17
C THR A 43 -18.97 -15.89 -2.21
N MET A 44 -19.17 -14.92 -1.31
CA MET A 44 -18.20 -13.84 -1.09
C MET A 44 -16.99 -14.39 -0.34
N LYS A 45 -15.78 -14.13 -0.84
CA LYS A 45 -14.52 -14.56 -0.24
C LYS A 45 -13.58 -13.38 -0.04
N ALA A 46 -12.85 -13.39 1.08
CA ALA A 46 -11.84 -12.38 1.36
C ALA A 46 -10.66 -12.51 0.38
N ASP A 47 -10.15 -11.36 -0.07
CA ASP A 47 -8.99 -11.28 -0.95
C ASP A 47 -7.70 -11.03 -0.15
N TYR A 48 -6.95 -12.10 0.10
CA TYR A 48 -5.69 -12.05 0.84
C TYR A 48 -4.47 -11.60 0.01
N ARG A 49 -4.64 -11.25 -1.28
CA ARG A 49 -3.53 -10.89 -2.18
C ARG A 49 -3.11 -9.41 -2.06
N HIS A 50 -3.40 -8.79 -0.92
CA HIS A 50 -3.06 -7.39 -0.66
C HIS A 50 -1.55 -7.14 -0.78
N MET A 51 -0.70 -8.03 -0.26
CA MET A 51 0.75 -7.92 -0.39
C MET A 51 1.22 -7.99 -1.85
N VAL A 52 0.60 -8.87 -2.65
CA VAL A 52 0.94 -9.02 -4.07
C VAL A 52 0.56 -7.76 -4.85
N ARG A 53 -0.62 -7.19 -4.58
CA ARG A 53 -1.02 -5.90 -5.17
C ARG A 53 -0.06 -4.78 -4.79
N ALA A 54 0.25 -4.66 -3.50
CA ALA A 54 1.19 -3.65 -3.01
C ALA A 54 2.57 -3.77 -3.67
N PHE A 55 3.07 -5.01 -3.87
CA PHE A 55 4.29 -5.25 -4.61
C PHE A 55 4.22 -4.74 -6.04
N TRP A 56 3.17 -5.10 -6.80
CA TRP A 56 3.03 -4.65 -8.19
C TRP A 56 2.87 -3.14 -8.31
N GLU A 57 2.18 -2.50 -7.36
CA GLU A 57 2.05 -1.04 -7.28
C GLU A 57 3.39 -0.34 -6.95
N SER A 58 4.28 -1.02 -6.23
CA SER A 58 5.59 -0.48 -5.84
C SER A 58 6.64 -0.51 -6.95
N LEU A 59 6.41 -1.29 -8.01
CA LEU A 59 7.38 -1.39 -9.10
C LEU A 59 7.45 -0.06 -9.88
N PRO A 60 8.64 0.39 -10.30
CA PRO A 60 8.85 1.67 -11.02
C PRO A 60 8.44 1.57 -12.50
N LEU A 61 7.24 1.05 -12.75
CA LEU A 61 6.65 0.97 -14.08
C LEU A 61 6.09 2.34 -14.46
N LYS A 62 6.19 2.72 -15.75
CA LYS A 62 5.67 4.01 -16.25
C LYS A 62 4.22 4.27 -15.85
N GLN A 63 3.38 3.23 -15.87
CA GLN A 63 1.98 3.32 -15.46
C GLN A 63 1.84 3.62 -13.97
N ASN A 64 2.64 2.98 -13.12
CA ASN A 64 2.62 3.19 -11.68
C ASN A 64 3.14 4.57 -11.30
N LEU A 65 4.14 5.10 -12.02
CA LEU A 65 4.62 6.47 -11.81
C LEU A 65 3.53 7.52 -12.07
N LEU A 66 2.59 7.22 -12.97
CA LEU A 66 1.43 8.08 -13.26
C LEU A 66 0.28 7.86 -12.27
N LEU A 67 -0.03 6.60 -11.95
CA LEU A 67 -1.17 6.23 -11.11
C LEU A 67 -0.92 6.34 -9.61
N HIS A 68 0.35 6.25 -9.18
CA HIS A 68 0.79 6.21 -7.78
C HIS A 68 1.99 7.14 -7.52
N SER A 69 2.00 8.30 -8.18
CA SER A 69 3.12 9.26 -8.14
C SER A 69 3.56 9.66 -6.73
N GLU A 70 2.62 9.68 -5.78
CA GLU A 70 2.83 9.98 -4.37
C GLU A 70 3.72 8.94 -3.69
N LYS A 71 3.57 7.66 -4.02
CA LYS A 71 4.34 6.57 -3.39
C LYS A 71 5.82 6.64 -3.76
N PHE A 72 6.13 7.06 -4.99
CA PHE A 72 7.51 7.16 -5.48
C PHE A 72 8.23 8.40 -4.97
N LYS A 73 7.53 9.54 -4.86
CA LYS A 73 8.08 10.75 -4.21
C LYS A 73 8.40 10.50 -2.74
N LEU A 74 7.54 9.74 -2.05
CA LEU A 74 7.76 9.34 -0.66
C LEU A 74 8.96 8.39 -0.52
N SER A 75 9.19 7.48 -1.48
CA SER A 75 10.36 6.60 -1.42
C SER A 75 11.68 7.34 -1.64
N GLU A 76 11.71 8.34 -2.52
CA GLU A 76 12.89 9.18 -2.76
C GLU A 76 13.22 10.00 -1.50
N ALA A 77 12.23 10.73 -0.97
CA ALA A 77 12.42 11.53 0.24
C ALA A 77 12.82 10.68 1.46
N LYS A 78 12.35 9.44 1.55
CA LYS A 78 12.72 8.52 2.63
C LYS A 78 14.14 7.99 2.47
N ALA A 79 14.62 7.79 1.24
CA ALA A 79 16.00 7.40 0.98
C ALA A 79 16.97 8.54 1.34
N GLU A 80 16.66 9.77 0.92
CA GLU A 80 17.46 10.96 1.26
C GLU A 80 17.52 11.18 2.78
N LEU A 81 16.39 11.05 3.48
CA LEU A 81 16.36 11.18 4.94
C LEU A 81 17.23 10.12 5.64
N GLU A 82 17.32 8.91 5.09
CA GLU A 82 18.13 7.84 5.69
C GLU A 82 19.62 8.08 5.47
N GLU A 83 20.02 8.54 4.29
CA GLU A 83 21.40 8.97 4.00
C GLU A 83 21.83 10.11 4.94
N MET A 84 20.97 11.11 5.14
CA MET A 84 21.24 12.21 6.07
C MET A 84 21.39 11.76 7.53
N LYS A 85 20.73 10.68 7.94
CA LYS A 85 20.91 10.13 9.29
C LYS A 85 22.22 9.37 9.41
N GLU A 86 22.59 8.59 8.38
CA GLU A 86 23.87 7.87 8.39
C GLU A 86 25.05 8.84 8.47
N ASP A 87 25.00 9.96 7.75
CA ASP A 87 26.00 11.03 7.83
C ASP A 87 26.04 11.69 9.21
N LEU A 88 24.87 11.93 9.82
CA LEU A 88 24.78 12.52 11.15
C LEU A 88 25.34 11.58 12.23
N ASP A 89 25.05 10.29 12.12
CA ASP A 89 25.57 9.26 13.02
C ASP A 89 27.09 9.14 12.91
N HIS A 90 27.65 9.19 11.69
CA HIS A 90 29.10 9.21 11.47
C HIS A 90 29.77 10.45 12.07
N GLU A 91 29.18 11.62 11.89
CA GLU A 91 29.69 12.88 12.47
C GLU A 91 29.63 12.85 14.00
N MET A 92 28.54 12.35 14.58
CA MET A 92 28.42 12.17 16.03
C MET A 92 29.47 11.18 16.58
N GLN A 93 29.74 10.09 15.84
CA GLN A 93 30.77 9.12 16.20
C GLN A 93 32.17 9.74 16.18
N PHE A 94 32.47 10.53 15.15
CA PHE A 94 33.76 11.22 14.99
C PHE A 94 33.98 12.27 16.09
N GLN A 95 32.94 12.99 16.52
CA GLN A 95 33.06 13.96 17.62
C GLN A 95 33.25 13.28 18.99
N MET A 96 32.61 12.13 19.24
CA MET A 96 32.83 11.36 20.47
C MET A 96 34.23 10.75 20.55
N GLU A 97 34.81 10.35 19.40
CA GLU A 97 36.13 9.74 19.35
C GLU A 97 37.27 10.77 19.45
N ASN A 98 37.01 12.01 19.04
CA ASN A 98 37.95 13.13 19.13
C ASN A 98 37.77 14.02 20.36
N GLU A 99 36.93 13.64 21.34
CA GLU A 99 36.89 14.36 22.60
C GLU A 99 38.28 14.35 23.27
N PRO A 100 38.91 15.51 23.51
CA PRO A 100 40.19 15.55 24.19
C PRO A 100 39.97 15.02 25.61
N LYS A 101 40.60 13.88 25.93
CA LYS A 101 40.74 13.39 27.30
C LYS A 101 41.23 14.57 28.13
N LYS A 102 40.33 15.19 28.91
CA LYS A 102 40.70 16.25 29.87
C LYS A 102 41.75 15.63 30.78
N SER A 103 43.01 15.98 30.48
CA SER A 103 44.17 15.69 31.30
C SER A 103 43.89 16.26 32.68
N THR A 104 43.43 15.39 33.56
CA THR A 104 43.43 15.65 34.99
C THR A 104 44.87 15.47 35.44
N ALA A 105 45.69 16.49 35.17
CA ALA A 105 46.94 16.67 35.87
C ALA A 105 46.59 16.97 37.32
N ARG A 106 46.46 15.91 38.12
CA ARG A 106 46.35 16.01 39.57
C ARG A 106 47.73 16.41 40.07
N ASN A 107 47.87 17.68 40.43
CA ASN A 107 48.99 18.17 41.23
C ASN A 107 49.06 17.34 42.50
N GLU A 108 50.13 16.56 42.66
CA GLU A 108 50.54 16.06 43.97
C GLU A 108 51.75 16.88 44.41
N LEU A 109 51.55 17.55 45.55
CA LEU A 109 52.52 18.35 46.32
C LEU A 109 53.58 17.47 46.97
#